data_AF-A0A7C7HZ67-F1
#
_entry.id   AF-A0A7C7HZ67-F1
#
_cell.length_a   1.000
_cell.length_b   1.000
_cell.length_c   1.000
_cell.angle_alpha   90.00
_cell.angle_beta   90.00
_cell.angle_gamma   90.00
#
_symmetry.space_group_name_H-M   'P 1'
#
loop_
_entity.id
_entity.type
_entity.pdbx_description
1 polymer ?
#
loop_
_entity_poly.entity_id
_entity_poly.type
_entity_poly.pdbx_seq_one_letter_code
_entity_poly.pdbx_strand_id
1 'polypeptide(L)'
;PLDYLLIDIPPGTDKIGRFLDLVSEVGPAHLQPHQVLLVTIPSEAAAAVVARSATQLREAGVPCVGVVGNMAGYARPGRDDLLPLFTGPSAGEIARAAGLELWAEIPFDSVWGAKTDRGEPVGAEGDSATARVIAQLAEQVEHGPGGREEKK
;
A
#
# COMPACT_ATOMS: atom_id res chain seq x y z
N PRO A 1 2.44 22.44 11.94
CA PRO A 1 2.31 22.07 10.52
C PRO A 1 2.15 20.55 10.46
N LEU A 2 1.38 20.01 9.52
CA LEU A 2 1.19 18.58 9.34
C LEU A 2 1.93 18.17 8.07
N ASP A 3 2.90 17.26 8.18
CA ASP A 3 3.72 16.84 7.04
C ASP A 3 3.00 15.78 6.20
N TYR A 4 2.23 14.89 6.84
CA TYR A 4 1.50 13.80 6.19
C TYR A 4 0.08 13.67 6.75
N LEU A 5 -0.90 13.48 5.87
CA LEU A 5 -2.27 13.10 6.21
C LEU A 5 -2.57 11.74 5.56
N LEU A 6 -2.59 10.68 6.37
CA LEU A 6 -2.98 9.34 5.93
C LEU A 6 -4.50 9.19 6.05
N ILE A 7 -5.12 8.73 4.98
CA ILE A 7 -6.57 8.50 4.92
C ILE A 7 -6.79 7.03 4.58
N ASP A 8 -7.36 6.28 5.52
CA ASP A 8 -7.79 4.91 5.26
C ASP A 8 -9.16 4.91 4.59
N ILE A 9 -9.18 4.50 3.32
CA ILE A 9 -10.41 4.47 2.51
C ILE A 9 -11.02 3.07 2.65
N PRO A 10 -12.31 2.96 3.03
CA PRO A 10 -12.95 1.65 3.13
C PRO A 10 -12.84 0.87 1.80
N PRO A 11 -12.80 -0.46 1.84
CA PRO A 11 -12.63 -1.26 0.63
C PRO A 11 -13.79 -1.04 -0.34
N GLY A 12 -13.47 -1.09 -1.65
CA GLY A 12 -14.42 -0.98 -2.74
C GLY A 12 -14.00 0.04 -3.80
N THR A 13 -14.01 -0.37 -5.08
CA THR A 13 -13.68 0.51 -6.23
C THR A 13 -14.68 1.65 -6.40
N ASP A 14 -15.93 1.46 -5.97
CA ASP A 14 -16.96 2.50 -5.97
C ASP A 14 -16.69 3.62 -4.95
N LYS A 15 -15.96 3.31 -3.87
CA LYS A 15 -15.65 4.27 -2.81
C LYS A 15 -14.47 5.17 -3.16
N ILE A 16 -13.51 4.67 -3.95
CA ILE A 16 -12.40 5.50 -4.48
C ILE A 16 -12.98 6.68 -5.25
N GLY A 17 -13.92 6.44 -6.18
CA GLY A 17 -14.59 7.50 -6.93
C GLY A 17 -15.31 8.49 -6.02
N ARG A 18 -16.16 8.00 -5.10
CA ARG A 18 -16.88 8.87 -4.14
C ARG A 18 -15.95 9.69 -3.25
N PHE A 19 -14.82 9.13 -2.84
CA PHE A 19 -13.84 9.86 -2.05
C PHE A 19 -13.20 10.98 -2.87
N LEU A 20 -12.82 10.70 -4.12
CA LEU A 20 -12.26 11.70 -5.03
C LEU A 20 -13.28 12.80 -5.36
N ASP A 21 -14.55 12.45 -5.54
CA ASP A 21 -15.65 13.40 -5.73
C ASP A 21 -15.81 14.29 -4.48
N LEU A 22 -15.88 13.69 -3.29
CA LEU A 22 -16.01 14.42 -2.02
C LEU A 22 -14.84 15.38 -1.78
N VAL A 23 -13.61 14.94 -2.03
CA VAL A 23 -12.42 15.77 -1.90
C VAL A 23 -12.45 16.94 -2.90
N SER A 24 -12.95 16.70 -4.11
CA SER A 24 -13.09 17.73 -5.15
C SER A 24 -14.22 18.71 -4.86
N GLU A 25 -15.30 18.27 -4.20
CA GLU A 25 -16.48 19.11 -3.86
C GLU A 25 -16.31 19.93 -2.58
N VAL A 26 -15.70 19.34 -1.55
CA VAL A 26 -15.69 19.89 -0.18
C VAL A 26 -14.34 20.51 0.18
N GLY A 27 -13.28 20.11 -0.52
CA GLY A 27 -11.92 20.58 -0.28
C GLY A 27 -11.51 21.74 -1.20
N PRO A 28 -10.63 22.64 -0.75
CA PRO A 28 -9.91 23.49 -1.68
C PRO A 28 -9.07 22.63 -2.64
N ALA A 29 -8.80 23.10 -3.86
CA ALA A 29 -8.17 22.31 -4.95
C ALA A 29 -6.85 21.59 -4.59
N HIS A 30 -6.20 21.98 -3.49
CA HIS A 30 -4.98 21.37 -2.95
C HIS A 30 -5.22 20.13 -2.05
N LEU A 31 -6.46 19.72 -1.83
CA LEU A 31 -6.77 18.54 -0.99
C LEU A 31 -6.78 17.22 -1.79
N GLN A 32 -6.52 17.26 -3.10
CA GLN A 32 -6.37 16.04 -3.90
C GLN A 32 -5.22 15.17 -3.36
N PRO A 33 -5.39 13.84 -3.27
CA PRO A 33 -4.35 12.97 -2.77
C PRO A 33 -3.12 13.05 -3.66
N HIS A 34 -1.99 13.45 -3.07
CA HIS A 34 -0.71 13.47 -3.76
C HIS A 34 -0.22 12.07 -4.13
N GLN A 35 -0.60 11.05 -3.36
CA GLN A 35 -0.19 9.67 -3.52
C GLN A 35 -1.35 8.75 -3.09
N VAL A 36 -1.51 7.63 -3.79
CA VAL A 36 -2.46 6.57 -3.41
C VAL A 36 -1.74 5.23 -3.34
N LEU A 37 -1.94 4.50 -2.24
CA LEU A 37 -1.44 3.15 -2.04
C LEU A 37 -2.57 2.15 -2.30
N LEU A 38 -2.42 1.31 -3.32
CA LEU A 38 -3.30 0.17 -3.55
C LEU A 38 -2.76 -1.04 -2.79
N VAL A 39 -3.37 -1.34 -1.64
CA VAL A 39 -3.04 -2.51 -0.85
C VAL A 39 -3.76 -3.74 -1.42
N THR A 40 -3.01 -4.80 -1.74
CA THR A 40 -3.51 -6.03 -2.37
C THR A 40 -3.01 -7.27 -1.63
N ILE A 41 -3.50 -8.45 -2.00
CA ILE A 41 -2.94 -9.76 -1.58
C ILE A 41 -2.61 -10.60 -2.83
N PRO A 42 -1.68 -11.56 -2.78
CA PRO A 42 -1.33 -12.43 -3.92
C PRO A 42 -2.45 -13.39 -4.37
N SER A 43 -3.54 -12.85 -4.92
CA SER A 43 -4.73 -13.59 -5.33
C SER A 43 -5.32 -13.06 -6.63
N GLU A 44 -5.97 -13.93 -7.41
CA GLU A 44 -6.64 -13.54 -8.64
C GLU A 44 -7.79 -12.55 -8.41
N ALA A 45 -8.56 -12.74 -7.32
CA ALA A 45 -9.65 -11.85 -6.97
C ALA A 45 -9.15 -10.42 -6.70
N ALA A 46 -8.04 -10.28 -5.97
CA ALA A 46 -7.43 -8.99 -5.70
C ALA A 46 -6.84 -8.36 -6.96
N ALA A 47 -6.28 -9.15 -7.88
CA ALA A 47 -5.76 -8.66 -9.16
C ALA A 47 -6.83 -7.90 -9.96
N ALA A 48 -8.04 -8.45 -10.04
CA ALA A 48 -9.14 -7.80 -10.74
C ALA A 48 -9.59 -6.47 -10.08
N VAL A 49 -9.51 -6.38 -8.75
CA VAL A 49 -9.83 -5.15 -8.00
C VAL A 49 -8.77 -4.08 -8.22
N VAL A 50 -7.48 -4.44 -8.17
CA VAL A 50 -6.37 -3.52 -8.46
C VAL A 50 -6.48 -2.96 -9.87
N ALA A 51 -6.73 -3.80 -10.87
CA ALA A 51 -6.86 -3.36 -12.26
C ALA A 51 -7.97 -2.31 -12.44
N ARG A 52 -9.15 -2.52 -11.83
CA ARG A 52 -10.26 -1.55 -11.87
C ARG A 52 -9.91 -0.25 -11.14
N SER A 53 -9.33 -0.36 -9.95
CA SER A 53 -8.93 0.81 -9.13
C SER A 53 -7.88 1.66 -9.85
N ALA A 54 -6.89 1.00 -10.49
CA ALA A 54 -5.86 1.66 -11.26
C ALA A 54 -6.44 2.49 -12.42
N THR A 55 -7.44 1.96 -13.13
CA THR A 55 -8.13 2.70 -14.19
C THR A 55 -8.85 3.93 -13.65
N GLN A 56 -9.62 3.80 -12.56
CA GLN A 56 -10.32 4.94 -11.96
C GLN A 56 -9.37 6.04 -11.47
N LEU A 57 -8.26 5.65 -10.82
CA LEU A 57 -7.26 6.60 -10.33
C LEU A 57 -6.56 7.34 -11.48
N ARG A 58 -6.30 6.63 -12.59
CA ARG A 58 -5.73 7.22 -13.81
C ARG A 58 -6.70 8.21 -14.46
N GLU A 59 -7.98 7.86 -14.56
CA GLU A 59 -9.03 8.74 -15.10
C GLU A 59 -9.23 9.99 -14.23
N ALA A 60 -9.12 9.85 -12.92
CA ALA A 60 -9.17 10.96 -11.97
C ALA A 60 -7.89 11.83 -11.96
N GLY A 61 -6.85 11.46 -12.72
CA GLY A 61 -5.61 12.22 -12.79
C GLY A 61 -4.77 12.17 -11.52
N VAL A 62 -4.90 11.12 -10.69
CA VAL A 62 -4.09 10.96 -9.48
C VAL A 62 -2.62 10.83 -9.88
N PRO A 63 -1.72 11.69 -9.36
CA PRO A 63 -0.37 11.84 -9.90
C PRO A 63 0.55 10.66 -9.56
N CYS A 64 0.25 9.93 -8.49
CA CYS A 64 1.11 8.85 -8.01
C CYS A 64 0.26 7.72 -7.41
N VAL A 65 0.46 6.52 -7.93
CA VAL A 65 -0.21 5.31 -7.44
C VAL A 65 0.82 4.18 -7.31
N GLY A 66 1.00 3.69 -6.09
CA GLY A 66 1.87 2.55 -5.76
C GLY A 66 1.05 1.34 -5.34
N VAL A 67 1.53 0.13 -5.63
CA VAL A 67 0.93 -1.12 -5.15
C VAL A 67 1.73 -1.64 -3.96
N VAL A 68 1.02 -2.05 -2.91
CA VAL A 68 1.60 -2.72 -1.74
C VAL A 68 1.00 -4.12 -1.63
N GLY A 69 1.83 -5.14 -1.74
CA GLY A 69 1.43 -6.52 -1.50
C GLY A 69 1.38 -6.80 -0.01
N ASN A 70 0.19 -6.91 0.56
CA ASN A 70 -0.01 -7.41 1.91
C ASN A 70 -0.09 -8.94 1.91
N MET A 71 0.23 -9.54 3.05
CA MET A 71 0.22 -11.00 3.25
C MET A 71 1.02 -11.74 2.15
N ALA A 72 2.12 -11.15 1.70
CA ALA A 72 3.01 -11.68 0.67
C ALA A 72 3.93 -12.77 1.24
N GLY A 73 3.32 -13.92 1.55
CA GLY A 73 3.97 -15.01 2.28
C GLY A 73 3.78 -14.92 3.79
N TYR A 74 4.33 -15.88 4.52
CA TYR A 74 4.22 -16.00 5.96
C TYR A 74 5.60 -15.94 6.63
N ALA A 75 5.83 -14.90 7.43
CA ALA A 75 7.00 -14.73 8.28
C ALA A 75 6.82 -15.55 9.56
N ARG A 76 7.56 -16.66 9.66
CA ARG A 76 7.53 -17.51 10.84
C ARG A 76 8.45 -16.95 11.93
N PRO A 77 8.01 -16.92 13.20
CA PRO A 77 8.88 -16.49 14.30
C PRO A 77 10.19 -17.30 14.35
N GLY A 78 11.32 -16.60 14.42
CA GLY A 78 12.65 -17.21 14.55
C GLY A 78 13.19 -17.84 13.26
N ARG A 79 12.63 -17.50 12.10
CA ARG A 79 13.06 -17.96 10.78
C ARG A 79 13.11 -16.78 9.80
N ASP A 80 14.12 -16.78 8.93
CA ASP A 80 14.27 -15.74 7.90
C ASP A 80 13.57 -16.10 6.59
N ASP A 81 13.13 -17.36 6.43
CA ASP A 81 12.43 -17.81 5.23
C ASP A 81 10.92 -17.52 5.29
N LEU A 82 10.38 -17.02 4.17
CA LEU A 82 8.95 -16.83 3.98
C LEU A 82 8.32 -18.09 3.37
N LEU A 83 7.25 -18.57 3.99
CA LEU A 83 6.44 -19.63 3.40
C LEU A 83 5.40 -19.04 2.44
N PRO A 84 5.06 -19.72 1.33
CA PRO A 84 3.94 -19.33 0.49
C PRO A 84 2.64 -19.31 1.30
N LEU A 85 1.86 -18.24 1.17
CA LEU A 85 0.56 -18.08 1.86
C LEU A 85 -0.63 -18.20 0.90
N PHE A 86 -0.45 -17.81 -0.36
CA PHE A 86 -1.46 -17.90 -1.41
C PHE A 86 -0.85 -18.56 -2.65
N THR A 87 -1.72 -19.10 -3.52
CA THR A 87 -1.32 -19.76 -4.77
C THR A 87 -1.67 -18.93 -6.01
N GLY A 88 -1.98 -17.64 -5.84
CA GLY A 88 -2.30 -16.72 -6.92
C GLY A 88 -1.09 -15.96 -7.45
N PRO A 89 -1.30 -14.99 -8.36
CA PRO A 89 -0.22 -14.11 -8.82
C PRO A 89 0.36 -13.31 -7.66
N SER A 90 1.69 -13.15 -7.66
CA SER A 90 2.40 -12.26 -6.73
C SER A 90 1.92 -10.81 -6.84
N ALA A 91 2.15 -10.00 -5.79
CA ALA A 91 1.75 -8.59 -5.86
C ALA A 91 2.53 -7.85 -6.96
N GLY A 92 3.78 -8.25 -7.22
CA GLY A 92 4.56 -7.72 -8.34
C GLY A 92 3.97 -8.05 -9.72
N GLU A 93 3.44 -9.25 -9.92
CA GLU A 93 2.72 -9.59 -11.16
C GLU A 93 1.43 -8.79 -11.31
N ILE A 94 0.69 -8.62 -10.21
CA ILE A 94 -0.53 -7.79 -10.18
C ILE A 94 -0.21 -6.33 -10.54
N ALA A 95 0.81 -5.74 -9.91
CA ALA A 95 1.22 -4.37 -10.17
C ALA A 95 1.63 -4.17 -11.63
N ARG A 96 2.47 -5.08 -12.16
CA ARG A 96 2.91 -5.06 -13.55
C ARG A 96 1.75 -5.14 -14.53
N ALA A 97 0.78 -6.02 -14.28
CA ALA A 97 -0.40 -6.16 -15.14
C ALA A 97 -1.29 -4.90 -15.14
N ALA A 98 -1.32 -4.15 -14.03
CA ALA A 98 -2.05 -2.88 -13.93
C ALA A 98 -1.27 -1.66 -14.48
N GLY A 99 0.00 -1.87 -14.89
CA GLY A 99 0.90 -0.79 -15.31
C GLY A 99 1.30 0.13 -14.15
N LEU A 100 1.41 -0.43 -12.95
CA LEU A 100 1.78 0.28 -11.72
C LEU A 100 3.09 -0.26 -11.14
N GLU A 101 3.72 0.52 -10.28
CA GLU A 101 4.92 0.14 -9.54
C GLU A 101 4.56 -0.60 -8.25
N LEU A 102 5.28 -1.67 -7.95
CA LEU A 102 5.23 -2.35 -6.65
C LEU A 102 6.17 -1.62 -5.69
N TRP A 103 5.65 -1.13 -4.57
CA TRP A 103 6.43 -0.39 -3.57
C TRP A 103 6.88 -1.25 -2.40
N ALA A 104 6.12 -2.26 -2.03
CA ALA A 104 6.49 -3.18 -0.95
C ALA A 104 5.71 -4.49 -1.03
N GLU A 105 6.31 -5.55 -0.46
CA GLU A 105 5.65 -6.82 -0.17
C GLU A 105 5.81 -7.14 1.32
N ILE A 106 4.73 -6.93 2.07
CA ILE A 106 4.65 -7.15 3.52
C ILE A 106 4.17 -8.58 3.76
N PRO A 107 4.98 -9.43 4.44
CA PRO A 107 4.55 -10.78 4.77
C PRO A 107 3.49 -10.75 5.87
N PHE A 108 2.70 -11.83 5.97
CA PHE A 108 1.88 -12.06 7.15
C PHE A 108 2.79 -12.38 8.35
N ASP A 109 2.60 -11.68 9.46
CA ASP A 109 3.38 -11.84 10.68
C ASP A 109 2.43 -11.97 11.87
N SER A 110 2.37 -13.17 12.45
CA SER A 110 1.44 -13.49 13.54
C SER A 110 1.79 -12.76 14.85
N VAL A 111 3.06 -12.38 15.05
CA VAL A 111 3.47 -11.59 16.22
C VAL A 111 2.96 -10.17 16.08
N TRP A 112 3.04 -9.60 14.88
CA TRP A 112 2.48 -8.28 14.58
C TRP A 112 0.96 -8.27 14.74
N GLY A 113 0.26 -9.26 14.18
CA GLY A 113 -1.19 -9.40 14.35
C GLY A 113 -1.61 -9.43 15.83
N ALA A 114 -0.96 -10.28 16.63
CA ALA A 114 -1.27 -10.41 18.05
C ALA A 114 -0.99 -9.12 18.86
N LYS A 115 0.02 -8.33 18.49
CA LYS A 115 0.30 -7.02 19.12
C LYS A 115 -0.77 -5.99 18.76
N THR A 116 -1.14 -5.90 17.48
CA THR A 116 -2.20 -5.02 16.99
C THR A 116 -3.53 -5.31 17.69
N ASP A 117 -3.89 -6.59 17.85
CA ASP A 117 -5.11 -6.99 18.57
C ASP A 117 -5.13 -6.56 20.04
N ARG A 118 -3.95 -6.40 20.67
CA ARG A 118 -3.80 -5.89 22.03
C ARG A 118 -3.76 -4.35 22.10
N GLY A 119 -3.83 -3.66 20.96
CA GLY A 119 -3.65 -2.22 20.89
C GLY A 119 -2.21 -1.77 21.11
N GLU A 120 -1.23 -2.66 20.91
CA GLU A 120 0.19 -2.34 20.92
C GLU A 120 0.61 -1.98 19.49
N PRO A 121 0.77 -0.69 19.15
CA PRO A 121 1.12 -0.30 17.80
C PRO A 121 2.47 -0.91 17.42
N VAL A 122 2.46 -1.72 16.36
CA VAL A 122 3.66 -2.32 15.80
C VAL A 122 4.25 -1.34 14.81
N GLY A 123 5.35 -0.70 15.18
CA GLY A 123 6.08 0.24 14.34
C GLY A 123 7.20 -0.42 13.54
N ALA A 124 7.89 0.38 12.72
CA ALA A 124 9.14 0.02 12.05
C ALA A 124 10.31 -0.24 13.02
N GLU A 125 10.10 -0.07 14.32
CA GLU A 125 11.09 -0.26 15.37
C GLU A 125 11.31 -1.75 15.66
N GLY A 126 12.30 -2.35 14.99
CA GLY A 126 12.72 -3.72 15.27
C GLY A 126 13.47 -4.38 14.12
N ASP A 127 13.97 -5.58 14.38
CA ASP A 127 14.79 -6.36 13.44
C ASP A 127 14.01 -7.43 12.66
N SER A 128 12.67 -7.46 12.78
CA SER A 128 11.87 -8.43 12.03
C SER A 128 11.83 -8.08 10.53
N ALA A 129 11.67 -9.09 9.68
CA ALA A 129 11.49 -8.88 8.24
C ALA A 129 10.35 -7.89 7.94
N THR A 130 9.23 -8.01 8.66
CA THR A 130 8.07 -7.12 8.58
C THR A 130 8.43 -5.67 8.92
N ALA A 131 9.18 -5.45 10.01
CA ALA A 131 9.59 -4.10 10.43
C ALA A 131 10.44 -3.40 9.36
N ARG A 132 11.39 -4.13 8.77
CA ARG A 132 12.28 -3.62 7.71
C ARG A 132 11.49 -3.23 6.46
N VAL A 133 10.53 -4.05 6.03
CA VAL A 133 9.70 -3.74 4.87
C VAL A 133 8.81 -2.52 5.12
N ILE A 134 8.22 -2.40 6.31
CA ILE A 134 7.41 -1.22 6.66
C ILE A 134 8.27 0.05 6.69
N ALA A 135 9.51 -0.02 7.21
CA ALA A 135 10.45 1.09 7.19
C ALA A 135 10.77 1.53 5.74
N GLN A 136 11.09 0.57 4.87
CA GLN A 136 11.35 0.83 3.45
C GLN A 136 10.14 1.43 2.72
N LEU A 137 8.93 0.96 3.04
CA LEU A 137 7.71 1.53 2.49
C LEU A 137 7.51 2.99 2.94
N ALA A 138 7.80 3.29 4.21
CA ALA A 138 7.72 4.66 4.72
C ALA A 138 8.72 5.60 4.01
N GLU A 139 9.96 5.15 3.81
CA GLU A 139 10.96 5.87 3.01
C GLU A 139 10.46 6.07 1.57
N GLN A 140 9.89 5.05 0.94
CA GLN A 140 9.35 5.17 -0.43
C GLN A 140 8.21 6.19 -0.51
N VAL A 141 7.33 6.26 0.51
CA VAL A 141 6.23 7.24 0.57
C VAL A 141 6.77 8.66 0.73
N GLU A 142 7.85 8.85 1.48
CA GLU A 142 8.51 10.16 1.65
C GLU A 142 9.16 10.66 0.35
N HIS A 143 9.84 9.77 -0.38
CA HIS A 143 10.53 10.10 -1.63
C HIS A 143 9.62 10.13 -2.86
N GLY A 144 8.49 9.41 -2.86
CA GLY A 144 7.61 9.25 -4.03
C GLY A 144 8.24 8.41 -5.17
N PRO A 145 7.49 8.16 -6.26
CA PRO A 145 7.94 7.33 -7.38
C PRO A 145 9.10 8.01 -8.11
N GLY A 146 10.17 7.25 -8.37
CA GLY A 146 11.36 7.71 -9.07
C GLY A 146 12.40 8.45 -8.22
N GLY A 147 12.23 8.50 -6.89
CA GLY A 147 13.15 9.17 -5.98
C GLY A 147 13.12 10.67 -6.18
N ARG A 148 12.50 11.42 -5.27
CA ARG A 148 12.73 12.86 -5.18
C ARG A 148 14.23 13.10 -4.98
N GLU A 149 14.94 13.43 -6.06
CA GLU A 149 16.16 14.22 -5.94
C GLU A 149 15.73 15.52 -5.27
N GLU A 150 16.14 15.69 -4.02
CA GLU A 150 16.03 16.96 -3.32
C GLU A 150 16.67 18.03 -4.21
N LYS A 151 15.83 18.89 -4.82
CA LYS A 151 16.30 20.16 -5.35
C LYS A 151 16.69 21.02 -4.16
N LYS A 152 17.97 20.90 -3.79
CA LYS A 152 18.68 21.79 -2.89
C LYS A 152 18.76 23.21 -3.46
#